data_AF-A0A6P3IWV4-F1
#
_entry.id   AF-A0A6P3IWV4-F1
#
_cell.length_a   1.000
_cell.length_b   1.000
_cell.length_c   1.000
_cell.angle_alpha   90.00
_cell.angle_beta   90.00
_cell.angle_gamma   90.00
#
_symmetry.space_group_name_H-M   'P 1'
#
loop_
_entity.id
_entity.type
_entity.pdbx_description
1 polymer ?
#
loop_
_entity_poly.entity_id
_entity_poly.type
_entity_poly.pdbx_seq_one_letter_code
_entity_poly.pdbx_strand_id
1 'polypeptide(L)'
;MSPQGQVLSAHVSGRVVMKSYLSGMPECKFGMNDKIVIEKQGKGTADETSKSGKQSIAIDDCTFHQCVRLSKFDSERSISFIPPDGEFELMRYRTTKDIILPFRVIPLVREVGRTKLEVKVVIKSNFKPSLLAQKIEVRIPTPLNTSGVQVICMKGKAKYKASENAIVWK
;
A
#
# COMPACT_ATOMS: atom_id res chain seq x y z
N MET A 1 -5.41 4.52 -11.61
CA MET A 1 -5.20 3.52 -12.68
C MET A 1 -6.07 3.92 -13.85
N SER A 2 -5.57 3.86 -15.09
CA SER A 2 -6.38 4.14 -16.28
C SER A 2 -7.44 3.06 -16.48
N PRO A 3 -8.49 3.31 -17.29
CA PRO A 3 -9.47 2.28 -17.65
C PRO A 3 -8.83 1.02 -18.28
N GLN A 4 -7.69 1.18 -18.95
CA GLN A 4 -6.92 0.09 -19.58
C GLN A 4 -5.97 -0.64 -18.60
N GLY A 5 -5.97 -0.25 -17.32
CA GLY A 5 -5.16 -0.91 -16.29
C GLY A 5 -3.73 -0.39 -16.15
N GLN A 6 -3.39 0.75 -16.78
CA GLN A 6 -2.09 1.40 -16.61
C GLN A 6 -2.06 2.18 -15.28
N VAL A 7 -0.94 2.11 -14.55
CA VAL A 7 -0.76 2.88 -13.33
C VAL A 7 -0.45 4.33 -13.70
N LEU A 8 -1.39 5.24 -13.43
CA LEU A 8 -1.23 6.69 -13.69
C LEU A 8 -0.50 7.40 -12.56
N SER A 9 -0.77 6.98 -11.32
CA SER A 9 -0.13 7.50 -10.12
C SER A 9 -0.19 6.40 -9.06
N ALA A 10 0.92 6.22 -8.35
CA ALA A 10 1.01 5.38 -7.16
C ALA A 10 1.89 6.11 -6.16
N HIS A 11 1.38 6.26 -4.94
CA HIS A 11 2.16 6.77 -3.82
C HIS A 11 1.67 6.10 -2.54
N VAL A 12 2.59 5.90 -1.62
CA VAL A 12 2.35 5.38 -0.28
C VAL A 12 2.78 6.46 0.70
N SER A 13 1.91 6.78 1.64
CA SER A 13 2.22 7.60 2.81
C SER A 13 2.13 6.71 4.04
N GLY A 14 3.26 6.43 4.65
CA GLY A 14 3.37 5.54 5.79
C GLY A 14 3.82 6.28 7.05
N ARG A 15 3.57 5.66 8.19
CA ARG A 15 4.08 6.13 9.49
C ARG A 15 4.47 4.94 10.35
N VAL A 16 5.48 5.15 11.19
CA VAL A 16 5.90 4.19 12.22
C VAL A 16 5.40 4.72 13.55
N VAL A 17 4.40 4.05 14.11
CA VAL A 17 3.90 4.31 15.46
C VAL A 17 4.60 3.34 16.41
N MET A 18 5.23 3.89 17.44
CA MET A 18 5.94 3.14 18.46
C MET A 18 5.19 3.23 19.78
N LYS A 19 5.09 2.11 20.48
CA LYS A 19 4.63 2.04 21.88
C LYS A 19 5.78 1.53 22.73
N SER A 20 6.38 2.42 23.52
CA SER A 20 7.52 2.10 24.39
C SER A 20 7.05 1.98 25.82
N TYR A 21 7.47 0.89 26.48
CA TYR A 21 7.36 0.67 27.92
C TYR A 21 8.71 0.13 28.39
N LEU A 22 9.72 0.99 28.35
CA LEU A 22 11.11 0.62 28.62
C LEU A 22 11.57 1.27 29.92
N SER A 23 12.35 0.54 30.71
CA SER A 23 12.91 1.08 31.96
C SER A 23 14.12 1.98 31.69
N GLY A 24 14.23 3.09 32.42
CA GLY A 24 15.35 4.04 32.29
C GLY A 24 15.26 4.90 31.02
N MET A 25 16.43 5.26 30.46
CA MET A 25 16.53 6.08 29.24
C MET A 25 17.39 5.36 28.19
N PRO A 26 16.90 4.26 27.58
CA PRO A 26 17.70 3.47 26.63
C PRO A 26 17.86 4.19 25.28
N GLU A 27 19.04 4.08 24.68
CA GLU A 27 19.25 4.47 23.27
C GLU A 27 18.77 3.32 22.36
N CYS A 28 17.75 3.59 21.55
CA CYS A 28 17.20 2.67 20.57
C CYS A 28 17.72 2.97 19.16
N LYS A 29 17.84 1.93 18.34
CA LYS A 29 18.17 2.03 16.91
C LYS A 29 17.08 1.34 16.09
N PHE A 30 16.55 2.02 15.08
CA PHE A 30 15.57 1.48 14.16
C PHE A 30 16.20 1.24 12.78
N GLY A 31 16.19 -0.02 12.35
CA GLY A 31 16.70 -0.43 11.04
C GLY A 31 15.57 -0.78 10.09
N MET A 32 15.69 -0.37 8.84
CA MET A 32 14.76 -0.71 7.76
C MET A 32 15.52 -1.09 6.49
N ASN A 33 14.85 -1.79 5.59
CA ASN A 33 15.37 -2.18 4.27
C ASN A 33 15.37 -0.99 3.27
N ASP A 34 15.93 0.14 3.67
CA ASP A 34 16.13 1.30 2.79
C ASP A 34 17.10 0.94 1.67
N LYS A 35 16.69 1.18 0.43
CA LYS A 35 17.48 0.91 -0.77
C LYS A 35 18.85 1.59 -0.72
N ILE A 36 18.94 2.82 -0.21
CA ILE A 36 20.21 3.57 -0.11
C ILE A 36 21.17 2.88 0.87
N VAL A 37 20.65 2.38 2.00
CA VAL A 37 21.44 1.68 3.01
C VAL A 37 21.94 0.34 2.47
N ILE A 38 21.08 -0.40 1.76
CA ILE A 38 21.40 -1.70 1.18
C ILE A 38 22.47 -1.54 0.07
N GLU A 39 22.36 -0.52 -0.78
CA GLU A 39 23.36 -0.24 -1.83
C GLU A 39 24.73 0.18 -1.26
N LYS A 40 24.76 0.92 -0.14
CA LYS A 40 26.01 1.27 0.55
C LYS A 40 26.69 0.07 1.20
N GLN A 41 25.93 -0.89 1.75
CA GLN A 41 26.47 -2.10 2.38
C GLN A 41 26.89 -3.17 1.35
N GLY A 42 26.31 -3.17 0.14
CA GLY A 42 26.55 -4.16 -0.91
C GLY A 42 27.89 -4.06 -1.66
N LYS A 43 28.76 -3.08 -1.34
CA LYS A 43 30.09 -2.94 -1.97
C LYS A 43 31.19 -3.80 -1.32
N GLY A 44 30.88 -4.59 -0.29
CA GLY A 44 31.88 -5.25 0.56
C GLY A 44 32.21 -6.73 0.30
N THR A 45 31.35 -7.52 -0.36
CA THR A 45 31.61 -8.95 -0.55
C THR A 45 30.95 -9.46 -1.83
N ALA A 46 31.79 -9.79 -2.81
CA ALA A 46 31.39 -10.55 -3.98
C ALA A 46 30.99 -11.96 -3.53
N ASP A 47 29.68 -12.21 -3.49
CA ASP A 47 29.13 -13.56 -3.58
C ASP A 47 27.92 -13.49 -4.53
N GLU A 48 28.20 -13.74 -5.80
CA GLU A 48 27.29 -13.57 -6.95
C GLU A 48 26.09 -14.55 -6.95
N THR A 49 25.96 -15.41 -5.94
CA THR A 49 24.98 -16.49 -5.88
C THR A 49 23.73 -16.19 -5.04
N SER A 50 23.57 -14.97 -4.51
CA SER A 50 22.39 -14.56 -3.72
C SER A 50 21.66 -13.30 -4.20
N LYS A 51 21.81 -12.91 -5.48
CA LYS A 51 21.06 -11.80 -6.14
C LYS A 51 19.55 -12.06 -6.29
N SER A 52 18.94 -12.83 -5.40
CA SER A 52 17.51 -13.08 -5.35
C SER A 52 16.89 -12.42 -4.12
N GLY A 53 16.30 -11.24 -4.31
CA GLY A 53 14.96 -11.00 -3.74
C GLY A 53 14.82 -10.34 -2.37
N LYS A 54 15.81 -9.64 -1.80
CA LYS A 54 15.50 -8.70 -0.70
C LYS A 54 14.91 -7.43 -1.29
N GLN A 55 13.58 -7.38 -1.35
CA GLN A 55 12.83 -6.19 -1.73
C GLN A 55 13.26 -5.03 -0.83
N SER A 56 13.87 -4.00 -1.41
CA SER A 56 14.24 -2.76 -0.72
C SER A 56 13.17 -1.70 -0.96
N ILE A 57 13.05 -0.76 -0.03
CA ILE A 57 12.09 0.34 -0.11
C ILE A 57 12.85 1.60 -0.52
N ALA A 58 12.41 2.24 -1.60
CA ALA A 58 12.87 3.56 -1.97
C ALA A 58 12.03 4.60 -1.22
N ILE A 59 12.63 5.31 -0.27
CA ILE A 59 11.98 6.40 0.46
C ILE A 59 12.28 7.70 -0.27
N ASP A 60 11.24 8.44 -0.64
CA ASP A 60 11.38 9.73 -1.31
C ASP A 60 11.68 10.84 -0.30
N ASP A 61 10.84 10.92 0.74
CA ASP A 61 10.99 11.86 1.84
C ASP A 61 10.53 11.20 3.16
N CYS A 62 11.14 11.66 4.26
CA CYS A 62 10.78 11.22 5.60
C CYS A 62 10.92 12.38 6.60
N THR A 63 10.08 12.32 7.62
CA THR A 63 10.07 13.23 8.77
C THR A 63 10.14 12.39 10.04
N PHE A 64 10.80 12.93 11.07
CA PHE A 64 11.09 12.20 12.29
C PHE A 64 10.53 12.93 13.50
N HIS A 65 10.25 12.17 14.55
CA HIS A 65 10.02 12.73 15.87
C HIS A 65 11.28 13.44 16.40
N GLN A 66 11.09 14.45 17.26
CA GLN A 66 12.17 15.23 17.86
C GLN A 66 13.18 14.41 18.69
N CYS A 67 12.84 13.17 19.06
CA CYS A 67 13.75 12.29 19.79
C CYS A 67 14.83 11.64 18.92
N VAL A 68 14.74 11.77 17.59
CA VAL A 68 15.69 11.20 16.63
C VAL A 68 16.91 12.10 16.45
N ARG A 69 18.10 11.52 16.51
CA ARG A 69 19.37 12.21 16.25
C ARG A 69 19.59 12.34 14.74
N LEU A 70 19.13 13.45 14.16
CA LEU A 70 19.23 13.72 12.71
C LEU A 70 20.67 13.66 12.17
N SER A 71 21.67 14.07 12.97
CA SER A 71 23.09 14.01 12.58
C SER A 71 23.57 12.61 12.21
N LYS A 72 23.13 11.57 12.94
CA LYS A 72 23.45 10.16 12.64
C LYS A 72 22.68 9.66 11.41
N PHE A 73 21.50 10.21 11.14
CA PHE A 73 20.74 9.86 9.95
C PHE A 73 21.37 10.46 8.69
N ASP A 74 21.86 11.70 8.74
CA ASP A 74 22.48 12.33 7.58
C ASP A 74 23.82 11.69 7.21
N SER A 75 24.63 11.31 8.20
CA SER A 75 25.94 10.66 7.97
C SER A 75 25.82 9.18 7.60
N GLU A 76 25.11 8.40 8.43
CA GLU A 76 25.12 6.93 8.39
C GLU A 76 23.80 6.35 7.88
N ARG A 77 22.77 7.18 7.66
CA ARG A 77 21.38 6.73 7.46
C ARG A 77 20.87 5.84 8.60
N SER A 78 21.36 6.10 9.82
CA SER A 78 20.97 5.37 11.03
C SER A 78 19.95 6.17 11.85
N ILE A 79 18.81 5.55 12.18
CA ILE A 79 17.78 6.16 13.04
C ILE A 79 18.09 5.77 14.49
N SER A 80 18.75 6.66 15.23
CA SER A 80 19.04 6.51 16.66
C SER A 80 18.23 7.51 17.48
N PHE A 81 17.61 7.06 18.58
CA PHE A 81 16.71 7.89 19.40
C PHE A 81 16.59 7.37 20.84
N ILE A 82 16.13 8.21 21.75
CA ILE A 82 15.68 7.81 23.10
C ILE A 82 14.16 7.96 23.09
N PRO A 83 13.37 6.87 23.13
CA PRO A 83 11.91 6.95 22.98
C PRO A 83 11.24 7.64 24.17
N PRO A 84 10.24 8.51 23.94
CA PRO A 84 9.27 8.88 24.96
C PRO A 84 8.52 7.65 25.50
N ASP A 85 7.99 7.74 26.70
CA ASP A 85 7.14 6.67 27.25
C ASP A 85 5.76 6.68 26.58
N GLY A 86 5.17 5.50 26.37
CA GLY A 86 3.86 5.33 25.74
C GLY A 86 3.86 5.37 24.21
N GLU A 87 2.75 5.80 23.63
CA GLU A 87 2.50 5.80 22.18
C GLU A 87 2.91 7.12 21.53
N PHE A 88 3.78 7.05 20.51
CA PHE A 88 4.18 8.21 19.72
C PHE A 88 4.47 7.82 18.26
N GLU A 89 4.43 8.81 17.35
CA GLU A 89 4.81 8.63 15.94
C GLU A 89 6.32 8.87 15.81
N LEU A 90 7.10 7.81 15.57
CA LEU A 90 8.56 7.88 15.43
C LEU A 90 8.97 8.56 14.12
N MET A 91 8.30 8.20 13.03
CA MET A 91 8.57 8.77 11.71
C MET A 91 7.38 8.65 10.77
N ARG A 92 7.35 9.52 9.77
CA ARG A 92 6.45 9.47 8.62
C ARG A 92 7.28 9.48 7.35
N TYR A 93 6.87 8.69 6.37
CA TYR A 93 7.61 8.53 5.13
C TYR A 93 6.68 8.47 3.92
N ARG A 94 7.25 8.78 2.77
CA ARG A 94 6.57 8.68 1.47
C ARG A 94 7.41 7.86 0.50
N THR A 95 6.72 7.06 -0.30
CA THR A 95 7.29 6.28 -1.41
C THR A 95 6.39 6.41 -2.62
N THR A 96 6.97 6.67 -3.78
CA THR A 96 6.27 6.76 -5.08
C THR A 96 6.76 5.72 -6.08
N LYS A 97 7.88 5.05 -5.79
CA LYS A 97 8.55 4.07 -6.64
C LYS A 97 8.35 2.66 -6.14
N ASP A 98 8.40 1.68 -7.05
CA ASP A 98 8.42 0.25 -6.74
C ASP A 98 7.24 -0.23 -5.86
N ILE A 99 6.08 0.43 -5.98
CA ILE A 99 4.87 0.09 -5.22
C ILE A 99 4.22 -1.17 -5.81
N ILE A 100 4.08 -2.19 -4.97
CA ILE A 100 3.34 -3.41 -5.31
C ILE A 100 1.85 -3.17 -5.09
N LEU A 101 1.08 -3.17 -6.18
CA LEU A 101 -0.38 -3.07 -6.10
C LEU A 101 -0.97 -4.42 -5.66
N PRO A 102 -1.72 -4.48 -4.54
CA PRO A 102 -2.25 -5.74 -4.01
C PRO A 102 -3.44 -6.28 -4.82
N PHE A 103 -4.12 -5.42 -5.59
CA PHE A 103 -5.23 -5.81 -6.44
C PHE A 103 -5.09 -5.17 -7.81
N ARG A 104 -5.43 -5.94 -8.84
CA ARG A 104 -5.63 -5.46 -10.20
C ARG A 104 -7.11 -5.58 -10.54
N VAL A 105 -7.75 -4.45 -10.81
CA VAL A 105 -9.15 -4.37 -11.22
C VAL A 105 -9.20 -4.18 -12.74
N ILE A 106 -9.98 -5.01 -13.42
CA ILE A 106 -10.16 -4.99 -14.86
C ILE A 106 -11.67 -4.82 -15.12
N PRO A 107 -12.14 -3.57 -15.30
CA PRO A 107 -13.51 -3.29 -15.67
C PRO A 107 -13.68 -3.45 -17.18
N LEU A 108 -14.76 -4.11 -17.59
CA LEU A 108 -15.21 -4.20 -18.98
C LEU A 108 -16.64 -3.68 -19.02
N VAL A 109 -16.88 -2.64 -19.80
CA VAL A 109 -18.20 -2.02 -19.96
C VAL A 109 -18.62 -2.19 -21.41
N ARG A 110 -19.83 -2.68 -21.62
CA ARG A 110 -20.46 -2.83 -22.93
C ARG A 110 -21.84 -2.20 -22.92
N GLU A 111 -22.07 -1.26 -23.82
CA GLU A 111 -23.40 -0.71 -24.06
C GLU A 111 -24.19 -1.64 -25.00
N VAL A 112 -25.43 -1.94 -24.63
CA VAL A 112 -26.34 -2.75 -25.43
C VAL A 112 -27.50 -1.85 -25.84
N GLY A 113 -27.42 -1.31 -27.07
CA GLY A 113 -28.34 -0.28 -27.54
C GLY A 113 -28.20 1.00 -26.71
N ARG A 114 -29.34 1.61 -26.33
CA ARG A 114 -29.37 2.84 -25.52
C ARG A 114 -29.96 2.65 -24.11
N THR A 115 -30.45 1.44 -23.81
CA THR A 115 -31.29 1.18 -22.63
C THR A 115 -30.64 0.23 -21.63
N LYS A 116 -29.57 -0.47 -22.01
CA LYS A 116 -28.91 -1.46 -21.18
C LYS A 116 -27.40 -1.28 -21.22
N LEU A 117 -26.79 -1.37 -20.05
CA LEU A 117 -25.35 -1.33 -19.87
C LEU A 117 -24.92 -2.60 -19.16
N GLU A 118 -24.00 -3.34 -19.75
CA GLU A 118 -23.44 -4.57 -19.21
C GLU A 118 -22.03 -4.29 -18.67
N VAL A 119 -21.86 -4.54 -17.37
CA VAL A 119 -20.58 -4.35 -16.68
C VAL A 119 -20.06 -5.69 -16.20
N LYS A 120 -18.83 -6.02 -16.60
CA LYS A 120 -18.07 -7.15 -16.06
C LYS A 120 -16.84 -6.62 -15.35
N VAL A 121 -16.72 -6.91 -14.06
CA VAL A 121 -15.56 -6.52 -13.26
C VAL A 121 -14.79 -7.77 -12.85
N VAL A 122 -13.51 -7.84 -13.22
CA VAL A 122 -12.60 -8.90 -12.81
C VAL A 122 -11.57 -8.33 -11.85
N ILE A 123 -11.39 -8.98 -10.70
CA ILE A 123 -10.41 -8.59 -9.70
C ILE A 123 -9.42 -9.72 -9.53
N LYS A 124 -8.14 -9.39 -9.64
CA LYS A 124 -7.02 -10.30 -9.40
C LYS A 124 -6.23 -9.81 -8.19
N SER A 125 -6.06 -10.67 -7.20
CA SER A 125 -5.13 -10.44 -6.09
C SER A 125 -3.70 -10.62 -6.58
N ASN A 126 -2.81 -9.71 -6.19
CA ASN A 126 -1.40 -9.70 -6.52
C ASN A 126 -0.55 -9.61 -5.24
N PHE A 127 -0.81 -10.55 -4.34
CA PHE A 127 -0.05 -10.77 -3.11
C PHE A 127 0.15 -12.28 -2.92
N LYS A 128 1.08 -12.64 -2.03
CA LYS A 128 1.41 -14.05 -1.77
C LYS A 128 0.15 -14.83 -1.38
N PRO A 129 -0.07 -16.06 -1.91
CA PRO A 129 -1.27 -16.85 -1.59
C PRO A 129 -1.46 -17.17 -0.11
N SER A 130 -0.40 -17.11 0.70
CA SER A 130 -0.45 -17.27 2.15
C SER A 130 -1.05 -16.06 2.89
N LEU A 131 -1.17 -14.91 2.23
CA LEU A 131 -1.78 -13.71 2.80
C LEU A 131 -3.26 -13.68 2.47
N LEU A 132 -4.07 -13.30 3.46
CA LEU A 132 -5.53 -13.17 3.30
C LEU A 132 -5.91 -11.70 3.43
N ALA A 133 -6.55 -11.17 2.40
CA ALA A 133 -7.20 -9.86 2.46
C ALA A 133 -8.62 -10.01 3.01
N GLN A 134 -8.97 -9.20 4.00
CA GLN A 134 -10.28 -9.21 4.65
C GLN A 134 -11.00 -7.88 4.43
N LYS A 135 -12.32 -7.88 4.63
CA LYS A 135 -13.19 -6.70 4.48
C LYS A 135 -13.00 -6.01 3.11
N ILE A 136 -12.84 -6.81 2.06
CA ILE A 136 -12.75 -6.32 0.69
C ILE A 136 -14.13 -5.80 0.30
N GLU A 137 -14.20 -4.55 -0.13
CA GLU A 137 -15.41 -3.95 -0.68
C GLU A 137 -15.06 -3.30 -2.01
N VAL A 138 -15.81 -3.66 -3.04
CA VAL A 138 -15.64 -3.15 -4.39
C VAL A 138 -16.89 -2.37 -4.74
N ARG A 139 -16.71 -1.10 -5.03
CA ARG A 139 -17.78 -0.19 -5.39
C ARG A 139 -17.76 0.06 -6.90
N ILE A 140 -18.85 -0.29 -7.57
CA ILE A 140 -19.02 -0.11 -9.02
C ILE A 140 -20.10 0.94 -9.22
N PRO A 141 -19.77 2.15 -9.68
CA PRO A 141 -20.77 3.20 -9.90
C PRO A 141 -21.71 2.82 -11.06
N THR A 142 -22.98 3.20 -10.94
CA THR A 142 -24.01 3.04 -11.97
C THR A 142 -24.54 4.41 -12.41
N PRO A 143 -25.04 4.56 -13.65
CA PRO A 143 -25.66 5.80 -14.11
C PRO A 143 -26.85 6.24 -13.24
N LEU A 144 -27.13 7.55 -13.18
CA LEU A 144 -28.25 8.10 -12.39
C LEU A 144 -29.63 7.64 -12.91
N ASN A 145 -29.73 7.36 -14.20
CA ASN A 145 -30.95 6.87 -14.85
C ASN A 145 -31.10 5.34 -14.77
N THR A 146 -30.40 4.67 -13.83
CA THR A 146 -30.48 3.22 -13.66
C THR A 146 -31.84 2.83 -13.08
N SER A 147 -32.68 2.20 -13.90
CA SER A 147 -34.00 1.69 -13.50
C SER A 147 -33.92 0.39 -12.69
N GLY A 148 -32.94 -0.46 -12.98
CA GLY A 148 -32.76 -1.74 -12.31
C GLY A 148 -31.40 -2.37 -12.61
N VAL A 149 -30.95 -3.26 -11.72
CA VAL A 149 -29.65 -3.91 -11.84
C VAL A 149 -29.80 -5.41 -11.58
N GLN A 150 -29.24 -6.20 -12.49
CA GLN A 150 -29.06 -7.64 -12.32
C GLN A 150 -27.58 -7.92 -12.05
N VAL A 151 -27.27 -8.59 -10.94
CA VAL A 151 -25.87 -8.83 -10.52
C VAL A 151 -25.61 -10.32 -10.36
N ILE A 152 -24.50 -10.79 -10.92
CA ILE A 152 -23.99 -12.14 -10.77
C ILE A 152 -22.55 -12.05 -10.24
N CYS A 153 -22.26 -12.72 -9.13
CA CYS A 153 -20.91 -12.77 -8.55
C CYS A 153 -20.54 -14.20 -8.18
N MET A 154 -19.32 -14.62 -8.54
CA MET A 154 -18.81 -15.97 -8.24
C MET A 154 -18.33 -16.13 -6.79
N LYS A 155 -17.92 -15.02 -6.17
CA LYS A 155 -17.39 -14.99 -4.79
C LYS A 155 -17.99 -13.79 -4.07
N GLY A 156 -18.28 -13.94 -2.78
CA GLY A 156 -18.87 -12.86 -1.98
C GLY A 156 -20.35 -12.62 -2.28
N LYS A 157 -20.85 -11.45 -1.91
CA LYS A 157 -22.22 -10.97 -2.10
C LYS A 157 -22.19 -9.58 -2.73
N ALA A 158 -22.97 -9.37 -3.78
CA ALA A 158 -23.11 -8.07 -4.41
C ALA A 158 -24.55 -7.56 -4.31
N LYS A 159 -24.72 -6.27 -4.01
CA LYS A 159 -26.03 -5.63 -3.87
C LYS A 159 -26.03 -4.26 -4.54
N TYR A 160 -27.08 -3.95 -5.26
CA TYR A 160 -27.32 -2.61 -5.76
C TYR A 160 -27.85 -1.69 -4.64
N LYS A 161 -27.27 -0.51 -4.51
CA LYS A 161 -27.71 0.55 -3.62
C LYS A 161 -28.15 1.76 -4.42
N ALA A 162 -29.46 1.92 -4.60
CA ALA A 162 -30.06 2.99 -5.41
C ALA A 162 -29.74 4.40 -4.88
N SER A 163 -29.78 4.60 -3.55
CA SER A 163 -29.45 5.89 -2.91
C SER A 163 -28.02 6.37 -3.19
N GLU A 164 -27.16 5.44 -3.57
CA GLU A 164 -25.73 5.61 -3.74
C GLU A 164 -25.29 5.48 -5.21
N ASN A 165 -26.23 5.18 -6.13
CA ASN A 165 -26.02 4.88 -7.53
C ASN A 165 -24.80 3.98 -7.75
N ALA A 166 -24.74 2.88 -6.99
CA ALA A 166 -23.60 1.97 -7.03
C ALA A 166 -24.00 0.54 -6.68
N ILE A 167 -23.28 -0.40 -7.28
CA ILE A 167 -23.24 -1.80 -6.86
C ILE A 167 -22.11 -1.93 -5.85
N VAL A 168 -22.43 -2.47 -4.68
CA VAL A 168 -21.46 -2.78 -3.63
C VAL A 168 -21.26 -4.28 -3.59
N TRP A 169 -20.03 -4.72 -3.87
CA TRP A 169 -19.62 -6.11 -3.84
C TRP A 169 -18.68 -6.34 -2.64
N LYS A 170 -19.09 -7.23 -1.74
CA LYS A 170 -18.37 -7.60 -0.50
C LYS A 170 -18.02 -9.08 -0.50
#